data_AF-A0A6G5A8L3-F1
#
_entry.id   AF-A0A6G5A8L3-F1
#
_cell.length_a   1.000
_cell.length_b   1.000
_cell.length_c   1.000
_cell.angle_alpha   90.00
_cell.angle_beta   90.00
_cell.angle_gamma   90.00
#
_symmetry.space_group_name_H-M   'P 1'
#
loop_
_entity.id
_entity.type
_entity.pdbx_description
1 polymer ?
#
loop_
_entity_poly.entity_id
_entity_poly.type
_entity_poly.pdbx_seq_one_letter_code
_entity_poly.pdbx_strand_id
1 'polypeptide(L)'
;MENIVANTCRFLALLVQNGKALDCYCLGTCPDGSYNGTCTAPPDSDCFSAVEEVYNSETSQFEPERSYGCLPAEESSILWCKAHLVPHKVPKSIACCRTGDLCNKYLKPVYHIRTDDEYGPAVYLYKDMYLQIVIFIAVLGVVVCLVLSGYIFYTRRKKSLESRSFFASGCREPFLPIEDGGPCLKDLIEHSITSGSGSGLPQLVQRTIARQIQMVEIIGKGRYGEVWKAHWRGEYVAVKVFFTTDEASWLRETDIYQTMLLRHDNILGFIASDIRGTGSWTQMLLITNYHERGSLHDYLSTHALDPEDAVRLAHSAACGLAHLHIEIIGKQGKPAIAHRDIKSKNILVKKDGTCAI
;
A
#
# COMPACT_ATOMS: atom_id res chain seq x y z
N MET A 1 -15.54 2.58 -55.98
CA MET A 1 -15.48 3.54 -54.85
C MET A 1 -14.09 3.54 -54.20
N GLU A 2 -13.02 3.29 -54.98
CA GLU A 2 -11.62 3.29 -54.51
C GLU A 2 -10.80 4.46 -55.10
N ASN A 3 -11.33 5.15 -56.12
CA ASN A 3 -10.65 6.29 -56.76
C ASN A 3 -10.95 7.66 -56.10
N ILE A 4 -11.76 7.70 -55.04
CA ILE A 4 -12.07 8.94 -54.30
C ILE A 4 -11.11 9.11 -53.10
N VAL A 5 -10.63 8.00 -52.51
CA VAL A 5 -9.73 8.02 -51.35
C VAL A 5 -8.27 8.30 -51.76
N ALA A 6 -7.87 7.92 -52.98
CA ALA A 6 -6.53 8.21 -53.50
C ALA A 6 -6.31 9.70 -53.85
N ASN A 7 -7.38 10.43 -54.18
CA ASN A 7 -7.30 11.85 -54.57
C ASN A 7 -7.37 12.82 -53.39
N THR A 8 -7.97 12.44 -52.26
CA THR A 8 -7.92 13.24 -51.02
C THR A 8 -6.55 13.18 -50.35
N CYS A 9 -5.82 12.07 -50.50
CA CYS A 9 -4.45 11.95 -49.95
C CYS A 9 -3.42 12.79 -50.73
N ARG A 10 -3.64 13.06 -52.03
CA ARG A 10 -2.81 14.00 -52.82
C ARG A 10 -3.17 15.47 -52.58
N PHE A 11 -4.42 15.77 -52.25
CA PHE A 11 -4.84 17.15 -51.94
C PHE A 11 -4.39 17.62 -50.56
N LEU A 12 -4.26 16.71 -49.58
CA LEU A 12 -3.69 17.03 -48.26
C LEU A 12 -2.15 17.13 -48.26
N ALA A 13 -1.47 16.51 -49.22
CA ALA A 13 -0.02 16.63 -49.38
C ALA A 13 0.44 17.94 -50.05
N LEU A 14 -0.50 18.75 -50.57
CA LEU A 14 -0.23 20.06 -51.19
C LEU A 14 -0.51 21.25 -50.25
N LEU A 15 -0.89 21.00 -48.99
CA LEU A 15 -1.07 22.01 -47.94
C LEU A 15 -0.09 21.84 -46.77
N VAL A 16 1.02 21.11 -46.96
CA VAL A 16 2.19 21.31 -46.11
C VAL A 16 2.89 22.55 -46.64
N GLN A 17 2.58 23.71 -46.06
CA GLN A 17 3.44 24.88 -46.24
C GLN A 17 4.85 24.45 -45.82
N ASN A 18 5.81 24.52 -46.75
CA ASN A 18 7.23 24.41 -46.41
C ASN A 18 7.57 25.59 -45.49
N GLY A 19 7.36 25.41 -44.18
CA GLY A 19 7.86 26.35 -43.17
C GLY A 19 9.38 26.40 -43.31
N LYS A 20 9.93 27.60 -43.45
CA LYS A 20 11.39 27.77 -43.46
C LYS A 20 11.92 27.51 -42.05
N ALA A 21 13.00 26.73 -41.96
CA ALA A 21 13.79 26.65 -40.75
C ALA A 21 14.36 28.05 -40.43
N LEU A 22 14.49 28.37 -39.14
CA LEU A 22 14.85 29.69 -38.64
C LEU A 22 16.17 29.60 -37.88
N ASP A 23 17.18 30.40 -38.24
CA ASP A 23 18.42 30.45 -37.47
C ASP A 23 18.28 31.43 -36.30
N CYS A 24 18.43 30.97 -35.05
CA CYS A 24 18.32 31.80 -33.85
C CYS A 24 19.68 32.07 -33.21
N TYR A 25 19.81 33.19 -32.50
CA TYR A 25 20.97 33.45 -31.66
C TYR A 25 20.91 32.57 -30.40
N CYS A 26 22.05 32.03 -29.98
CA CYS A 26 22.14 31.12 -28.86
C CYS A 26 23.30 31.48 -27.92
N LEU A 27 23.01 31.54 -26.62
CA LEU A 27 23.98 31.78 -25.55
C LEU A 27 23.48 31.12 -24.27
N GLY A 28 24.33 30.30 -23.64
CA GLY A 28 24.01 29.50 -22.45
C GLY A 28 23.55 28.08 -22.79
N THR A 29 22.36 27.92 -23.39
CA THR A 29 21.73 26.60 -23.63
C THR A 29 21.64 26.29 -25.12
N CYS A 30 22.76 25.91 -25.74
CA CYS A 30 22.81 25.57 -27.16
C CYS A 30 22.82 24.06 -27.39
N PRO A 31 22.00 23.53 -28.32
CA PRO A 31 22.10 22.14 -28.75
C PRO A 31 23.51 21.82 -29.27
N ASP A 32 23.99 20.62 -28.97
CA ASP A 32 25.21 20.01 -29.51
C ASP A 32 26.55 20.70 -29.19
N GLY A 33 26.60 21.60 -28.20
CA GLY A 33 27.85 22.22 -27.74
C GLY A 33 28.54 23.07 -28.83
N SER A 34 27.77 23.57 -29.80
CA SER A 34 28.31 24.33 -30.93
C SER A 34 28.94 25.67 -30.50
N TYR A 35 30.07 26.01 -31.12
CA TYR A 35 30.86 27.21 -30.83
C TYR A 35 30.43 28.46 -31.61
N ASN A 36 29.42 28.35 -32.48
CA ASN A 36 28.99 29.43 -33.36
C ASN A 36 27.88 30.33 -32.80
N GLY A 37 27.39 30.08 -31.57
CA GLY A 37 26.42 30.98 -30.92
C GLY A 37 25.10 31.11 -31.66
N THR A 38 24.74 30.12 -32.49
CA THR A 38 23.49 30.05 -33.25
C THR A 38 22.93 28.63 -33.21
N CYS A 39 21.61 28.49 -33.31
CA CYS A 39 20.93 27.20 -33.45
C CYS A 39 19.88 27.30 -34.56
N THR A 40 19.53 26.19 -35.21
CA THR A 40 18.51 26.18 -36.26
C THR A 40 17.22 25.58 -35.72
N ALA A 41 16.19 26.40 -35.66
CA ALA A 41 14.87 26.02 -35.18
C ALA A 41 14.07 25.36 -36.33
N PRO A 42 13.43 24.20 -36.09
CA PRO A 42 12.66 23.49 -37.11
C PRO A 42 11.47 24.32 -37.65
N PRO A 43 10.88 23.94 -38.80
CA PRO A 43 9.68 24.60 -39.32
C PRO A 43 8.60 24.73 -38.24
N ASP A 44 7.93 25.89 -38.19
CA ASP A 44 6.87 26.24 -37.22
C ASP A 44 7.29 26.39 -35.74
N SER A 45 8.59 26.45 -35.45
CA SER A 45 9.12 26.80 -34.12
C SER A 45 9.48 28.29 -33.97
N ASP A 46 9.83 28.71 -32.74
CA ASP A 46 10.21 30.09 -32.41
C ASP A 46 11.60 30.17 -31.78
N CYS A 47 12.29 31.29 -32.00
CA CYS A 47 13.47 31.65 -31.22
C CYS A 47 13.05 32.25 -29.87
N PHE A 48 13.81 32.00 -28.79
CA PHE A 48 13.54 32.57 -27.47
C PHE A 48 14.68 33.44 -26.93
N SER A 49 14.30 34.39 -26.08
CA SER A 49 15.19 35.13 -25.16
C SER A 49 14.57 35.09 -23.77
N ALA A 50 15.38 34.78 -22.75
CA ALA A 50 14.96 34.66 -21.36
C ALA A 50 15.85 35.48 -20.43
N VAL A 51 15.27 35.92 -19.31
CA VAL A 51 15.97 36.55 -18.20
C VAL A 51 15.52 35.92 -16.88
N GLU A 52 16.48 35.62 -16.01
CA GLU A 52 16.27 35.06 -14.67
C GLU A 52 17.23 35.72 -13.69
N GLU A 53 16.79 35.92 -12.44
CA GLU A 53 17.68 36.42 -11.39
C GLU A 53 18.49 35.29 -10.78
N VAL A 54 19.82 35.41 -10.86
CA VAL A 54 20.75 34.44 -10.28
C VAL A 54 21.57 35.13 -9.20
N TYR A 55 21.73 34.43 -8.08
CA TYR A 55 22.53 34.94 -6.96
C TYR A 55 24.01 34.80 -7.27
N ASN A 56 24.71 35.93 -7.36
CA ASN A 56 26.15 35.96 -7.55
C ASN A 56 26.86 35.93 -6.19
N SER A 57 27.56 34.84 -5.88
CA SER A 57 28.27 34.65 -4.61
C SER A 57 29.43 35.61 -4.39
N GLU A 58 29.98 36.19 -5.46
CA GLU A 58 31.12 37.12 -5.38
C GLU A 58 30.65 38.55 -5.07
N THR A 59 29.53 38.98 -5.65
CA THR A 59 28.97 40.33 -5.43
C THR A 59 27.91 40.36 -4.33
N SER A 60 27.49 39.19 -3.82
CA SER A 60 26.42 39.03 -2.81
C SER A 60 25.10 39.70 -3.22
N GLN A 61 24.87 39.84 -4.51
CA GLN A 61 23.67 40.46 -5.09
C GLN A 61 23.01 39.51 -6.11
N PHE A 62 21.71 39.73 -6.34
CA PHE A 62 20.99 39.08 -7.43
C PHE A 62 21.27 39.84 -8.71
N GLU A 63 21.83 39.16 -9.70
CA GLU A 63 22.16 39.72 -11.00
C GLU A 63 21.30 39.04 -12.08
N PRO A 64 20.77 39.79 -13.06
CA PRO A 64 19.97 39.22 -14.13
C PRO A 64 20.85 38.48 -15.14
N GLU A 65 20.70 37.16 -15.21
CA GLU A 65 21.35 36.33 -16.22
C GLU A 65 20.41 36.16 -17.43
N ARG A 66 20.95 36.27 -18.64
CA ARG A 66 20.19 36.16 -19.90
C ARG A 66 20.61 34.96 -20.71
N SER A 67 19.63 34.23 -21.23
CA SER A 67 19.84 33.08 -22.10
C SER A 67 19.03 33.20 -23.39
N TYR A 68 19.56 32.60 -24.47
CA TYR A 68 18.99 32.66 -25.82
C TYR A 68 19.08 31.28 -26.47
N GLY A 69 18.12 30.93 -27.32
CA GLY A 69 18.16 29.68 -28.08
C GLY A 69 16.93 29.42 -28.95
N CYS A 70 16.80 28.17 -29.38
CA CYS A 70 15.75 27.66 -30.27
C CYS A 70 14.78 26.78 -29.49
N LEU A 71 13.48 26.89 -29.77
CA LEU A 71 12.48 25.98 -29.23
C LEU A 71 12.31 24.73 -30.10
N PRO A 72 11.99 23.56 -29.52
CA PRO A 72 11.64 22.36 -30.28
C PRO A 72 10.29 22.51 -31.01
N ALA A 73 10.07 21.72 -32.06
CA ALA A 73 8.88 21.78 -32.93
C ALA A 73 7.55 21.36 -32.28
N GLU A 74 7.58 20.70 -31.12
CA GLU A 74 6.35 20.18 -30.48
C GLU A 74 5.49 21.28 -29.82
N GLU A 75 4.22 20.94 -29.52
CA GLU A 75 3.16 21.79 -28.91
C GLU A 75 3.60 22.55 -27.63
N SER A 76 4.74 22.19 -27.07
CA SER A 76 5.47 22.85 -25.99
C SER A 76 5.85 24.31 -26.26
N SER A 77 6.06 24.72 -27.52
CA SER A 77 6.54 26.06 -27.88
C SER A 77 5.61 27.19 -27.41
N ILE A 78 4.29 26.99 -27.45
CA ILE A 78 3.29 27.99 -27.04
C ILE A 78 3.33 28.26 -25.53
N LEU A 79 3.56 27.23 -24.71
CA LEU A 79 3.58 27.35 -23.25
C LEU A 79 4.83 28.09 -22.75
N TRP A 80 5.96 27.88 -23.41
CA TRP A 80 7.23 28.49 -23.04
C TRP A 80 7.24 30.00 -23.30
N CYS A 81 6.66 30.42 -24.43
CA CYS A 81 6.56 31.84 -24.79
C CYS A 81 5.54 32.62 -23.93
N LYS A 82 4.72 31.93 -23.15
CA LYS A 82 3.75 32.49 -22.20
C LYS A 82 4.16 32.32 -20.74
N ALA A 83 5.40 31.93 -20.46
CA ALA A 83 5.89 31.67 -19.10
C ALA A 83 5.76 32.88 -18.16
N HIS A 84 5.76 34.11 -18.68
CA HIS A 84 5.52 35.33 -17.88
C HIS A 84 4.13 35.40 -17.22
N LEU A 85 3.16 34.61 -17.69
CA LEU A 85 1.80 34.54 -17.12
C LEU A 85 1.71 33.63 -15.89
N VAL A 86 2.76 32.88 -15.57
CA VAL A 86 2.79 31.94 -14.45
C VAL A 86 3.68 32.50 -13.34
N PRO A 87 3.22 32.50 -12.07
CA PRO A 87 4.05 32.98 -10.96
C PRO A 87 5.21 32.01 -10.70
N HIS A 88 6.44 32.47 -10.93
CA HIS A 88 7.67 31.72 -10.64
C HIS A 88 8.21 32.06 -9.25
N LYS A 89 8.86 31.09 -8.60
CA LYS A 89 9.52 31.29 -7.29
C LYS A 89 10.71 32.25 -7.39
N VAL A 90 11.38 32.25 -8.54
CA VAL A 90 12.44 33.20 -8.93
C VAL A 90 11.90 34.02 -10.10
N PRO A 91 12.06 35.37 -10.13
CA PRO A 91 11.60 36.18 -11.24
C PRO A 91 12.20 35.71 -12.57
N LYS A 92 11.35 35.22 -13.47
CA LYS A 92 11.73 34.72 -14.80
C LYS A 92 10.78 35.24 -15.85
N SER A 93 11.33 35.71 -16.97
CA SER A 93 10.54 36.20 -18.10
C SER A 93 11.14 35.69 -19.42
N ILE A 94 10.29 35.18 -20.30
CA ILE A 94 10.67 34.59 -21.59
C ILE A 94 9.86 35.27 -22.69
N ALA A 95 10.53 35.68 -23.77
CA ALA A 95 9.92 36.25 -24.95
C ALA A 95 10.37 35.48 -26.20
N CYS A 96 9.49 35.36 -27.20
CA CYS A 96 9.73 34.59 -28.42
C CYS A 96 9.46 35.39 -29.69
N CYS A 97 10.07 34.99 -30.80
CA CYS A 97 9.88 35.63 -32.11
C CYS A 97 10.06 34.64 -33.28
N ARG A 98 9.43 34.99 -34.41
CA ARG A 98 9.48 34.25 -35.70
C ARG A 98 9.72 35.15 -36.92
N THR A 99 10.13 36.40 -36.71
CA THR A 99 10.12 37.45 -37.75
C THR A 99 11.31 37.39 -38.73
N GLY A 100 12.13 36.34 -38.69
CA GLY A 100 13.32 36.17 -39.51
C GLY A 100 14.54 35.70 -38.70
N ASP A 101 15.63 35.36 -39.39
CA ASP A 101 16.83 34.83 -38.74
C ASP A 101 17.39 35.82 -37.70
N LEU A 102 17.82 35.28 -36.57
CA LEU A 102 18.42 35.94 -35.42
C LEU A 102 17.49 36.95 -34.73
N CYS A 103 16.16 36.82 -34.89
CA CYS A 103 15.19 37.75 -34.31
C CYS A 103 15.30 37.91 -32.79
N ASN A 104 15.76 36.87 -32.08
CA ASN A 104 15.86 36.87 -30.62
C ASN A 104 17.10 37.61 -30.08
N LYS A 105 18.06 37.97 -30.95
CA LYS A 105 19.32 38.62 -30.54
C LYS A 105 19.11 39.96 -29.83
N TYR A 106 18.06 40.69 -30.20
CA TYR A 106 17.75 42.01 -29.65
C TYR A 106 16.49 42.01 -28.76
N LEU A 107 15.90 40.84 -28.54
CA LEU A 107 14.71 40.70 -27.71
C LEU A 107 15.13 40.77 -26.24
N LYS A 108 14.56 41.70 -25.48
CA LYS A 108 14.91 41.92 -24.07
C LYS A 108 13.64 41.83 -23.21
N PRO A 109 13.29 40.63 -22.72
CA PRO A 109 12.19 40.50 -21.78
C PRO A 109 12.49 41.30 -20.49
N VAL A 110 11.45 41.95 -19.97
CA VAL A 110 11.45 42.62 -18.67
C VAL A 110 10.83 41.67 -17.65
N TYR A 111 11.38 41.65 -16.44
CA TYR A 111 10.84 40.91 -15.30
C TYR A 111 10.48 41.90 -14.20
N HIS A 112 9.42 41.62 -13.44
CA HIS A 112 9.04 42.44 -12.30
C HIS A 112 9.80 41.96 -11.07
N ILE A 113 10.63 42.84 -10.52
CA ILE A 113 11.26 42.63 -9.21
C ILE A 113 10.13 42.63 -8.17
N ARG A 114 10.00 41.57 -7.38
CA ARG A 114 9.13 41.60 -6.19
C ARG A 114 9.75 42.59 -5.21
N THR A 115 9.20 43.79 -5.11
CA THR A 115 9.55 44.72 -4.03
C THR A 115 9.02 44.13 -2.72
N ASP A 116 9.89 43.95 -1.73
CA ASP A 116 9.58 43.40 -0.40
C ASP A 116 8.52 44.20 0.41
N ASP A 117 7.96 45.28 -0.14
CA ASP A 117 7.01 46.17 0.54
C ASP A 117 5.55 45.66 0.60
N GLU A 118 5.25 44.46 0.07
CA GLU A 118 3.90 43.87 0.11
C GLU A 118 3.72 42.81 1.23
N TYR A 119 4.58 42.81 2.24
CA TYR A 119 4.33 42.12 3.52
C TYR A 119 4.33 43.14 4.66
N GLY A 120 3.16 43.74 4.88
CA GLY A 120 2.88 44.56 6.07
C GLY A 120 3.04 43.78 7.39
N PRO A 121 2.75 44.43 8.55
CA PRO A 121 3.05 43.97 9.92
C PRO A 121 2.48 42.59 10.35
N ALA A 122 1.81 41.85 9.46
CA ALA A 122 1.26 40.52 9.68
C ALA A 122 2.32 39.41 9.90
N VAL A 123 3.56 39.58 9.42
CA VAL A 123 4.63 38.56 9.59
C VAL A 123 5.10 38.46 11.04
N TYR A 124 5.15 39.59 11.77
CA TYR A 124 5.53 39.59 13.18
C TYR A 124 4.46 38.92 14.05
N LEU A 125 3.17 39.13 13.73
CA LEU A 125 2.06 38.51 14.43
C LEU A 125 2.06 36.97 14.29
N TYR A 126 2.44 36.44 13.12
CA TYR A 126 2.44 35.00 12.86
C TYR A 126 3.62 34.28 13.54
N LYS A 127 4.77 34.94 13.68
CA LYS A 127 5.93 34.39 14.41
C LYS A 127 5.65 34.29 15.92
N ASP A 128 5.03 35.30 16.52
CA ASP A 128 4.68 35.29 17.94
C ASP A 128 3.60 34.22 18.24
N MET A 129 2.61 34.08 17.36
CA MET A 129 1.59 33.02 17.46
C MET A 129 2.20 31.61 17.36
N TYR A 130 3.15 31.40 16.44
CA TYR A 130 3.80 30.10 16.27
C TYR A 130 4.65 29.73 17.51
N LEU A 131 5.39 30.68 18.06
CA LEU A 131 6.19 30.46 19.27
C LEU A 131 5.31 30.10 20.48
N GLN A 132 4.16 30.76 20.63
CA GLN A 132 3.18 30.47 21.68
C GLN A 132 2.62 29.04 21.56
N ILE A 133 2.28 28.59 20.35
CA ILE A 133 1.76 27.25 20.09
C ILE A 133 2.79 26.17 20.42
N VAL A 134 4.06 26.38 20.02
CA VAL A 134 5.13 25.41 20.29
C VAL A 134 5.38 25.26 21.80
N ILE A 135 5.37 26.38 22.55
CA ILE A 135 5.50 26.35 24.02
C ILE A 135 4.33 25.59 24.65
N PHE A 136 3.09 25.83 24.18
CA PHE A 136 1.91 25.15 24.71
C PHE A 136 1.97 23.62 24.49
N ILE A 137 2.38 23.18 23.29
CA ILE A 137 2.53 21.75 22.97
C ILE A 137 3.62 21.11 23.83
N ALA A 138 4.75 21.80 24.03
CA ALA A 138 5.84 21.31 24.87
C ALA A 138 5.39 21.14 26.34
N VAL A 139 4.66 22.12 26.89
CA VAL A 139 4.12 22.05 28.25
C VAL A 139 3.09 20.91 28.37
N LEU A 140 2.20 20.76 27.39
CA LEU A 140 1.23 19.66 27.36
C LEU A 140 1.93 18.29 27.33
N GLY A 141 2.98 18.15 26.53
CA GLY A 141 3.79 16.94 26.48
C GLY A 141 4.43 16.59 27.83
N VAL A 142 4.96 17.58 28.54
CA VAL A 142 5.52 17.39 29.89
C VAL A 142 4.44 16.95 30.88
N VAL A 143 3.27 17.58 30.85
CA VAL A 143 2.14 17.20 31.73
C VAL A 143 1.69 15.76 31.46
N VAL A 144 1.57 15.35 30.19
CA VAL A 144 1.22 13.97 29.84
C VAL A 144 2.28 12.99 30.34
N CYS A 145 3.57 13.31 30.19
CA CYS A 145 4.66 12.50 30.73
C CYS A 145 4.61 12.39 32.27
N LEU A 146 4.26 13.45 32.97
CA LEU A 146 4.07 13.44 34.43
C LEU A 146 2.86 12.61 34.85
N VAL A 147 1.75 12.67 34.11
CA VAL A 147 0.56 11.83 34.37
C VAL A 147 0.87 10.36 34.09
N LEU A 148 1.54 10.06 32.99
CA LEU A 148 1.93 8.68 32.63
C LEU A 148 2.94 8.11 33.63
N SER A 149 3.95 8.89 34.03
CA SER A 149 4.89 8.46 35.07
C SER A 149 4.20 8.28 36.43
N GLY A 150 3.27 9.16 36.80
CA GLY A 150 2.43 9.04 37.98
C GLY A 150 1.51 7.80 37.94
N TYR A 151 0.91 7.50 36.77
CA TYR A 151 0.09 6.32 36.55
C TYR A 151 0.93 5.02 36.61
N ILE A 152 2.12 5.02 36.00
CA ILE A 152 3.07 3.91 36.09
C ILE A 152 3.54 3.73 37.55
N PHE A 153 3.83 4.81 38.27
CA PHE A 153 4.21 4.74 39.68
C PHE A 153 3.05 4.23 40.55
N TYR A 154 1.82 4.71 40.32
CA TYR A 154 0.62 4.26 41.00
C TYR A 154 0.36 2.77 40.76
N THR A 155 0.42 2.31 39.52
CA THR A 155 0.22 0.89 39.17
C THR A 155 1.34 0.00 39.73
N ARG A 156 2.59 0.47 39.73
CA ARG A 156 3.71 -0.25 40.38
C ARG A 156 3.57 -0.29 41.89
N ARG A 157 3.11 0.79 42.53
CA ARG A 157 2.87 0.86 43.98
C ARG A 157 1.66 0.02 44.40
N LYS A 158 0.60 -0.01 43.59
CA LYS A 158 -0.55 -0.91 43.76
C LYS A 158 -0.11 -2.38 43.68
N LYS A 159 0.66 -2.75 42.66
CA LYS A 159 1.27 -4.09 42.56
C LYS A 159 2.19 -4.42 43.74
N SER A 160 2.95 -3.45 44.27
CA SER A 160 3.82 -3.64 45.44
C SER A 160 3.04 -3.81 46.75
N LEU A 161 1.91 -3.11 46.90
CA LEU A 161 0.99 -3.26 48.04
C LEU A 161 0.25 -4.61 48.00
N GLU A 162 -0.22 -5.03 46.83
CA GLU A 162 -0.82 -6.36 46.60
C GLU A 162 0.21 -7.48 46.81
N SER A 163 1.47 -7.27 46.39
CA SER A 163 2.56 -8.24 46.60
C SER A 163 3.01 -8.36 48.06
N ARG A 164 2.71 -7.37 48.91
CA ARG A 164 2.99 -7.41 50.36
C ARG A 164 1.91 -8.16 51.15
N SER A 165 0.66 -8.21 50.68
CA SER A 165 -0.37 -9.08 51.27
C SER A 165 -0.28 -10.53 50.80
N PHE A 166 0.38 -10.79 49.67
CA PHE A 166 0.51 -12.13 49.08
C PHE A 166 1.63 -12.98 49.71
N PHE A 167 2.63 -12.39 50.38
CA PHE A 167 3.73 -13.15 51.02
C PHE A 167 3.38 -13.69 52.41
N ALA A 168 2.19 -13.40 52.94
CA ALA A 168 1.76 -13.78 54.30
C ALA A 168 0.89 -15.05 54.36
N SER A 169 0.60 -15.72 53.23
CA SER A 169 -0.15 -16.98 53.24
C SER A 169 0.46 -17.92 52.23
N GLY A 170 1.32 -18.80 52.73
CA GLY A 170 1.86 -19.90 51.96
C GLY A 170 0.77 -20.91 51.62
N CYS A 171 0.62 -21.20 50.33
CA CYS A 171 0.10 -22.46 49.82
C CYS A 171 0.85 -22.79 48.52
N ARG A 172 1.33 -24.03 48.44
CA ARG A 172 1.94 -24.66 47.26
C ARG A 172 0.81 -25.19 46.37
N GLU A 173 0.87 -24.87 45.06
CA GLU A 173 0.19 -25.49 43.90
C GLU A 173 -1.36 -25.44 43.81
N PRO A 174 -2.02 -25.75 42.65
CA PRO A 174 -1.58 -26.07 41.28
C PRO A 174 -2.32 -25.26 40.18
N PHE A 175 -2.07 -25.59 38.90
CA PHE A 175 -2.89 -25.33 37.71
C PHE A 175 -4.30 -24.75 37.96
N LEU A 176 -4.58 -23.55 37.44
CA LEU A 176 -5.95 -23.06 37.31
C LEU A 176 -6.62 -23.77 36.11
N PRO A 177 -7.73 -24.50 36.32
CA PRO A 177 -8.63 -24.84 35.23
C PRO A 177 -9.31 -23.54 34.77
N ILE A 178 -9.38 -23.35 33.46
CA ILE A 178 -10.20 -22.30 32.85
C ILE A 178 -11.66 -22.70 33.12
N GLU A 179 -12.34 -21.94 33.98
CA GLU A 179 -13.80 -22.05 34.14
C GLU A 179 -14.50 -21.72 32.81
N ASP A 180 -15.36 -22.65 32.40
CA ASP A 180 -16.32 -22.54 31.32
C ASP A 180 -17.15 -21.24 31.45
N GLY A 181 -17.14 -20.41 30.43
CA GLY A 181 -17.94 -19.18 30.41
C GLY A 181 -17.56 -18.16 29.34
N GLY A 182 -16.44 -18.34 28.64
CA GLY A 182 -16.16 -17.59 27.41
C GLY A 182 -16.99 -18.13 26.23
N PRO A 183 -17.48 -17.28 25.31
CA PRO A 183 -18.16 -17.76 24.11
C PRO A 183 -17.25 -18.69 23.32
N CYS A 184 -17.81 -19.80 22.84
CA CYS A 184 -17.09 -20.80 22.05
C CYS A 184 -16.55 -20.14 20.77
N LEU A 185 -15.49 -20.72 20.20
CA LEU A 185 -14.96 -20.32 18.88
C LEU A 185 -16.09 -20.19 17.84
N LYS A 186 -17.03 -21.13 17.86
CA LYS A 186 -18.17 -21.15 16.96
C LYS A 186 -19.04 -19.89 17.12
N ASP A 187 -19.33 -19.51 18.36
CA ASP A 187 -20.15 -18.33 18.69
C ASP A 187 -19.45 -17.03 18.27
N LEU A 188 -18.14 -16.91 18.49
CA LEU A 188 -17.37 -15.72 18.11
C LEU A 188 -17.34 -15.51 16.61
N ILE A 189 -17.21 -16.60 15.85
CA ILE A 189 -17.23 -16.53 14.39
C ILE A 189 -18.64 -16.16 13.92
N GLU A 190 -19.69 -16.77 14.47
CA GLU A 190 -21.07 -16.47 14.11
C GLU A 190 -21.45 -15.01 14.36
N HIS A 191 -21.05 -14.44 15.50
CA HIS A 191 -21.27 -13.03 15.83
C HIS A 191 -20.47 -12.06 14.93
N SER A 192 -19.32 -12.49 14.40
CA SER A 192 -18.54 -11.68 13.47
C SER A 192 -19.13 -11.63 12.05
N ILE A 193 -19.89 -12.66 11.65
CA ILE A 193 -20.55 -12.74 10.34
C ILE A 193 -21.66 -11.68 10.21
N THR A 194 -22.38 -11.39 11.30
CA THR A 194 -23.44 -10.37 11.31
C THR A 194 -22.97 -8.93 11.14
N SER A 195 -21.65 -8.66 11.18
CA SER A 195 -21.07 -7.31 11.04
C SER A 195 -20.49 -7.00 9.64
N GLY A 196 -20.63 -7.91 8.67
CA GLY A 196 -20.61 -7.56 7.23
C GLY A 196 -19.28 -7.09 6.62
N SER A 197 -18.10 -7.49 7.13
CA SER A 197 -16.81 -7.01 6.58
C SER A 197 -15.72 -8.07 6.34
N GLY A 198 -15.98 -9.37 6.53
CA GLY A 198 -14.99 -10.42 6.19
C GLY A 198 -15.36 -11.83 6.66
N SER A 199 -14.69 -12.84 6.09
CA SER A 199 -14.87 -14.27 6.41
C SER A 199 -14.28 -14.73 7.76
N GLY A 200 -13.73 -13.79 8.55
CA GLY A 200 -13.04 -14.02 9.82
C GLY A 200 -13.27 -12.92 10.86
N LEU A 201 -12.59 -13.02 12.00
CA LEU A 201 -12.81 -12.10 13.13
C LEU A 201 -12.38 -10.65 12.80
N PRO A 202 -12.97 -9.61 13.45
CA PRO A 202 -12.59 -8.21 13.24
C PRO A 202 -11.08 -7.96 13.45
N GLN A 203 -10.50 -7.03 12.68
CA GLN A 203 -9.04 -6.77 12.61
C GLN A 203 -8.35 -6.53 13.97
N LEU A 204 -9.07 -5.97 14.95
CA LEU A 204 -8.55 -5.75 16.31
C LEU A 204 -8.51 -7.03 17.17
N VAL A 205 -9.37 -8.02 16.90
CA VAL A 205 -9.34 -9.32 17.57
C VAL A 205 -8.21 -10.17 16.99
N GLN A 206 -7.98 -10.10 15.67
CA GLN A 206 -6.93 -10.87 14.98
C GLN A 206 -5.53 -10.66 15.57
N ARG A 207 -5.17 -9.42 15.95
CA ARG A 207 -3.82 -9.05 16.47
C ARG A 207 -3.50 -9.49 17.90
N THR A 208 -4.40 -10.22 18.56
CA THR A 208 -4.18 -10.72 19.92
C THR A 208 -4.25 -12.24 20.04
N ILE A 209 -4.66 -12.92 18.97
CA ILE A 209 -4.90 -14.37 18.99
C ILE A 209 -3.56 -15.11 19.09
N ALA A 210 -2.51 -14.66 18.40
CA ALA A 210 -1.22 -15.37 18.43
C ALA A 210 -0.59 -15.48 19.83
N ARG A 211 -0.94 -14.56 20.75
CA ARG A 211 -0.44 -14.59 22.14
C ARG A 211 -1.19 -15.59 23.02
N GLN A 212 -2.40 -15.98 22.62
CA GLN A 212 -3.28 -16.89 23.37
C GLN A 212 -3.20 -18.33 22.87
N ILE A 213 -2.66 -18.54 21.66
CA ILE A 213 -2.49 -19.85 21.06
C ILE A 213 -1.32 -20.60 21.71
N GLN A 214 -1.59 -21.83 22.13
CA GLN A 214 -0.58 -22.75 22.65
C GLN A 214 -0.26 -23.80 21.57
N MET A 215 0.95 -23.77 21.02
CA MET A 215 1.40 -24.73 20.01
C MET A 215 1.58 -26.11 20.66
N VAL A 216 1.03 -27.16 20.05
CA VAL A 216 1.04 -28.53 20.61
C VAL A 216 2.06 -29.39 19.87
N GLU A 217 1.85 -29.63 18.58
CA GLU A 217 2.68 -30.52 17.77
C GLU A 217 2.70 -30.07 16.29
N ILE A 218 3.76 -30.44 15.57
CA ILE A 218 3.85 -30.24 14.11
C ILE A 218 3.07 -31.36 13.44
N ILE A 219 2.05 -30.99 12.65
CA ILE A 219 1.21 -31.94 11.90
C ILE A 219 1.53 -31.97 10.41
N GLY A 220 2.29 -31.00 9.90
CA GLY A 220 2.69 -30.99 8.49
C GLY A 220 3.87 -30.07 8.23
N LYS A 221 4.65 -30.41 7.20
CA LYS A 221 5.72 -29.54 6.68
C LYS A 221 5.47 -29.29 5.20
N GLY A 222 5.37 -28.03 4.82
CA GLY A 222 5.14 -27.59 3.46
C GLY A 222 6.34 -26.83 2.91
N ARG A 223 6.21 -26.40 1.64
CA ARG A 223 7.24 -25.60 0.97
C ARG A 223 7.51 -24.27 1.66
N TYR A 224 6.46 -23.63 2.17
CA TYR A 224 6.49 -22.25 2.66
C TYR A 224 6.50 -22.14 4.20
N GLY A 225 6.54 -23.27 4.90
CA GLY A 225 6.45 -23.28 6.35
C GLY A 225 5.96 -24.60 6.93
N GLU A 226 5.62 -24.57 8.21
CA GLU A 226 5.18 -25.72 9.00
C GLU A 226 3.75 -25.50 9.50
N VAL A 227 2.95 -26.57 9.54
CA VAL A 227 1.59 -26.56 10.08
C VAL A 227 1.61 -27.24 11.44
N TRP A 228 1.10 -26.53 12.43
CA TRP A 228 1.03 -26.96 13.82
C TRP A 228 -0.42 -27.19 14.23
N LYS A 229 -0.65 -28.24 15.01
CA LYS A 229 -1.84 -28.33 15.85
C LYS A 229 -1.60 -27.45 17.07
N ALA A 230 -2.59 -26.65 17.43
CA ALA A 230 -2.50 -25.75 18.56
C ALA A 230 -3.83 -25.69 19.32
N HIS A 231 -3.78 -25.28 20.57
CA HIS A 231 -4.94 -25.13 21.43
C HIS A 231 -5.29 -23.65 21.60
N TRP A 232 -6.56 -23.31 21.39
CA TRP A 232 -7.07 -21.96 21.58
C TRP A 232 -8.49 -22.00 22.15
N ARG A 233 -8.66 -21.41 23.35
CA ARG A 233 -9.97 -21.31 24.05
C ARG A 233 -10.75 -22.64 24.15
N GLY A 234 -10.05 -23.74 24.48
CA GLY A 234 -10.68 -25.06 24.66
C GLY A 234 -10.80 -25.88 23.38
N GLU A 235 -10.46 -25.31 22.22
CA GLU A 235 -10.60 -25.96 20.92
C GLU A 235 -9.24 -26.15 20.24
N TYR A 236 -9.15 -27.18 19.39
CA TYR A 236 -7.98 -27.36 18.54
C TYR A 236 -8.10 -26.53 17.26
N VAL A 237 -7.00 -25.86 16.90
CA VAL A 237 -6.85 -25.07 15.66
C VAL A 237 -5.59 -25.51 14.92
N ALA A 238 -5.59 -25.32 13.60
CA ALA A 238 -4.42 -25.53 12.77
C ALA A 238 -3.74 -24.19 12.49
N VAL A 239 -2.45 -24.11 12.79
CA VAL A 239 -1.64 -22.89 12.68
C VAL A 239 -0.51 -23.12 11.70
N LYS A 240 -0.61 -22.51 10.53
CA LYS A 240 0.46 -22.50 9.54
C LYS A 240 1.43 -21.36 9.86
N VAL A 241 2.66 -21.72 10.19
CA VAL A 241 3.77 -20.82 10.49
C VAL A 241 4.64 -20.70 9.25
N PHE A 242 4.64 -19.52 8.63
CA PHE A 242 5.44 -19.26 7.43
C PHE A 242 6.85 -18.86 7.80
N PHE A 243 7.81 -19.21 6.93
CA PHE A 243 9.17 -18.67 7.03
C PHE A 243 9.15 -17.16 6.79
N THR A 244 9.98 -16.41 7.51
CA THR A 244 10.07 -14.94 7.37
C THR A 244 10.43 -14.49 5.95
N THR A 245 11.14 -15.32 5.20
CA THR A 245 11.50 -15.09 3.80
C THR A 245 10.32 -15.19 2.84
N ASP A 246 9.20 -15.81 3.26
CA ASP A 246 8.05 -16.12 2.43
C ASP A 246 6.82 -15.22 2.72
N GLU A 247 7.06 -13.96 3.08
CA GLU A 247 5.99 -12.98 3.39
C GLU A 247 4.97 -12.83 2.25
N ALA A 248 5.42 -12.78 1.00
CA ALA A 248 4.54 -12.71 -0.17
C ALA A 248 3.62 -13.93 -0.33
N SER A 249 4.02 -15.09 0.20
CA SER A 249 3.18 -16.29 0.22
C SER A 249 2.14 -16.21 1.35
N TRP A 250 2.54 -15.75 2.53
CA TRP A 250 1.61 -15.53 3.65
C TRP A 250 0.55 -14.47 3.32
N LEU A 251 0.95 -13.34 2.73
CA LEU A 251 0.04 -12.27 2.31
C LEU A 251 -0.98 -12.79 1.29
N ARG A 252 -0.53 -13.44 0.21
CA ARG A 252 -1.45 -13.98 -0.80
C ARG A 252 -2.45 -14.97 -0.22
N GLU A 253 -1.99 -15.88 0.63
CA GLU A 253 -2.87 -16.89 1.22
C GLU A 253 -3.88 -16.25 2.18
N THR A 254 -3.42 -15.28 2.98
CA THR A 254 -4.29 -14.48 3.87
C THR A 254 -5.33 -13.69 3.10
N ASP A 255 -4.94 -12.99 2.03
CA ASP A 255 -5.84 -12.19 1.19
C ASP A 255 -6.92 -13.07 0.55
N ILE A 256 -6.55 -14.28 0.08
CA ILE A 256 -7.51 -15.25 -0.44
C ILE A 256 -8.52 -15.60 0.66
N TYR A 257 -8.07 -16.07 1.83
CA TYR A 257 -8.96 -16.47 2.92
C TYR A 257 -9.85 -15.33 3.46
N GLN A 258 -9.39 -14.09 3.35
CA GLN A 258 -10.15 -12.90 3.76
C GLN A 258 -11.15 -12.42 2.69
N THR A 259 -11.18 -13.04 1.51
CA THR A 259 -12.13 -12.68 0.45
C THR A 259 -13.57 -12.73 0.97
N MET A 260 -14.35 -11.71 0.63
CA MET A 260 -15.76 -11.60 1.01
C MET A 260 -16.56 -12.77 0.45
N LEU A 261 -17.50 -13.28 1.24
CA LEU A 261 -18.39 -14.39 0.89
C LEU A 261 -17.67 -15.69 0.49
N LEU A 262 -16.39 -15.86 0.87
CA LEU A 262 -15.63 -17.11 0.64
C LEU A 262 -15.99 -18.23 1.62
N ARG A 263 -16.49 -17.86 2.81
CA ARG A 263 -16.80 -18.83 3.87
C ARG A 263 -17.92 -19.76 3.40
N HIS A 264 -17.63 -21.06 3.41
CA HIS A 264 -18.54 -22.12 2.99
C HIS A 264 -18.21 -23.40 3.75
N ASP A 265 -19.17 -24.30 3.96
CA ASP A 265 -18.94 -25.52 4.72
C ASP A 265 -17.81 -26.36 4.12
N ASN A 266 -17.73 -26.46 2.79
CA ASN A 266 -16.68 -27.26 2.13
C ASN A 266 -15.43 -26.45 1.74
N ILE A 267 -15.18 -25.32 2.40
CA ILE A 267 -13.92 -24.55 2.34
C ILE A 267 -13.34 -24.47 3.73
N LEU A 268 -12.02 -24.63 3.87
CA LEU A 268 -11.36 -24.60 5.15
C LEU A 268 -11.67 -23.30 5.91
N GLY A 269 -12.19 -23.44 7.12
CA GLY A 269 -12.60 -22.32 7.95
C GLY A 269 -11.40 -21.48 8.40
N PHE A 270 -11.24 -20.31 7.78
CA PHE A 270 -10.33 -19.28 8.25
C PHE A 270 -10.82 -18.68 9.56
N ILE A 271 -9.88 -18.45 10.48
CA ILE A 271 -10.13 -17.83 11.78
C ILE A 271 -9.45 -16.46 11.83
N ALA A 272 -8.14 -16.44 11.63
CA ALA A 272 -7.33 -15.23 11.72
C ALA A 272 -5.95 -15.41 11.06
N SER A 273 -5.31 -14.28 10.78
CA SER A 273 -3.91 -14.17 10.41
C SER A 273 -3.23 -13.20 11.38
N ASP A 274 -2.04 -13.52 11.87
CA ASP A 274 -1.37 -12.69 12.88
C ASP A 274 0.16 -12.80 12.77
N ILE A 275 0.86 -11.83 13.35
CA ILE A 275 2.32 -11.76 13.37
C ILE A 275 2.79 -11.85 14.82
N ARG A 276 3.55 -12.90 15.15
CA ARG A 276 4.09 -13.14 16.49
C ARG A 276 5.59 -12.84 16.54
N GLY A 277 6.00 -11.83 17.30
CA GLY A 277 7.40 -11.58 17.62
C GLY A 277 7.84 -12.38 18.84
N THR A 278 8.81 -13.29 18.70
CA THR A 278 9.40 -14.05 19.81
C THR A 278 10.70 -13.43 20.34
N GLY A 279 10.94 -12.15 20.05
CA GLY A 279 12.14 -11.41 20.48
C GLY A 279 13.36 -11.62 19.57
N SER A 280 13.58 -12.85 19.08
CA SER A 280 14.69 -13.20 18.17
C SER A 280 14.30 -13.27 16.69
N TRP A 281 13.02 -13.50 16.39
CA TRP A 281 12.48 -13.49 15.02
C TRP A 281 10.97 -13.30 15.04
N THR A 282 10.44 -12.96 13.86
CA THR A 282 9.01 -12.76 13.61
C THR A 282 8.41 -14.03 13.01
N GLN A 283 7.21 -14.43 13.44
CA GLN A 283 6.48 -15.56 12.87
C GLN A 283 5.19 -15.05 12.26
N MET A 284 4.97 -15.35 10.99
CA MET A 284 3.72 -15.03 10.29
C MET A 284 2.81 -16.26 10.39
N LEU A 285 1.63 -16.06 10.96
CA LEU A 285 0.69 -17.13 11.30
C LEU A 285 -0.57 -17.01 10.46
N LEU A 286 -1.08 -18.15 10.00
CA LEU A 286 -2.40 -18.32 9.43
C LEU A 286 -3.13 -19.39 10.24
N ILE A 287 -4.27 -19.03 10.83
CA ILE A 287 -4.99 -19.84 11.82
C ILE A 287 -6.32 -20.28 11.19
N THR A 288 -6.56 -21.58 11.20
CA THR A 288 -7.71 -22.24 10.58
C THR A 288 -8.30 -23.29 11.51
N ASN A 289 -9.50 -23.78 11.19
CA ASN A 289 -10.09 -24.93 11.88
C ASN A 289 -9.19 -26.17 11.75
N TYR A 290 -9.03 -26.89 12.85
CA TYR A 290 -8.35 -28.19 12.85
C TYR A 290 -9.34 -29.31 12.49
N HIS A 291 -8.90 -30.23 11.64
CA HIS A 291 -9.65 -31.44 11.28
C HIS A 291 -8.83 -32.69 11.64
N GLU A 292 -9.32 -33.45 12.60
CA GLU A 292 -8.60 -34.59 13.20
C GLU A 292 -8.33 -35.74 12.23
N ARG A 293 -9.17 -35.91 11.19
CA ARG A 293 -9.00 -36.96 10.17
C ARG A 293 -7.95 -36.59 9.11
N GLY A 294 -7.35 -35.41 9.22
CA GLY A 294 -6.26 -34.97 8.35
C GLY A 294 -6.69 -34.78 6.90
N SER A 295 -5.76 -34.99 5.98
CA SER A 295 -6.03 -34.86 4.55
C SER A 295 -6.78 -36.06 4.00
N LEU A 296 -7.49 -35.88 2.88
CA LEU A 296 -8.14 -36.95 2.15
C LEU A 296 -7.12 -38.02 1.72
N HIS A 297 -5.87 -37.63 1.46
CA HIS A 297 -4.79 -38.59 1.22
C HIS A 297 -4.54 -39.49 2.43
N ASP A 298 -4.42 -38.91 3.62
CA ASP A 298 -4.16 -39.66 4.86
C ASP A 298 -5.38 -40.54 5.21
N TYR A 299 -6.58 -40.01 5.04
CA TYR A 299 -7.83 -40.72 5.26
C TYR A 299 -7.95 -41.95 4.36
N LEU A 300 -7.78 -41.79 3.04
CA LEU A 300 -7.84 -42.89 2.06
C LEU A 300 -6.71 -43.90 2.21
N SER A 301 -5.58 -43.51 2.80
CA SER A 301 -4.47 -44.45 3.04
C SER A 301 -4.75 -45.45 4.16
N THR A 302 -5.70 -45.13 5.04
CA THR A 302 -6.02 -45.90 6.25
C THR A 302 -7.45 -46.44 6.28
N HIS A 303 -8.34 -45.92 5.42
CA HIS A 303 -9.77 -46.27 5.40
C HIS A 303 -10.19 -46.77 4.02
N ALA A 304 -10.82 -47.95 3.99
CA ALA A 304 -11.60 -48.38 2.83
C ALA A 304 -12.95 -47.63 2.85
N LEU A 305 -13.40 -47.20 1.68
CA LEU A 305 -14.65 -46.47 1.54
C LEU A 305 -15.77 -47.37 1.03
N ASP A 306 -16.93 -47.27 1.69
CA ASP A 306 -18.18 -47.72 1.12
C ASP A 306 -18.67 -46.75 0.04
N PRO A 307 -19.50 -47.20 -0.92
CA PRO A 307 -19.98 -46.35 -2.01
C PRO A 307 -20.65 -45.05 -1.53
N GLU A 308 -21.38 -45.10 -0.42
CA GLU A 308 -22.03 -43.92 0.15
C GLU A 308 -21.02 -42.89 0.66
N ASP A 309 -19.99 -43.34 1.38
CA ASP A 309 -18.93 -42.46 1.89
C ASP A 309 -18.11 -41.86 0.75
N ALA A 310 -17.83 -42.65 -0.29
CA ALA A 310 -17.16 -42.17 -1.49
C ALA A 310 -17.95 -41.05 -2.17
N VAL A 311 -19.27 -41.22 -2.32
CA VAL A 311 -20.15 -40.17 -2.87
C VAL A 311 -20.18 -38.96 -1.95
N ARG A 312 -20.26 -39.13 -0.63
CA ARG A 312 -20.29 -38.03 0.35
C ARG A 312 -19.02 -37.18 0.28
N LEU A 313 -17.85 -37.80 0.24
CA LEU A 313 -16.55 -37.13 0.12
C LEU A 313 -16.41 -36.41 -1.22
N ALA A 314 -16.80 -37.07 -2.33
CA ALA A 314 -16.73 -36.48 -3.67
C ALA A 314 -17.70 -35.29 -3.82
N HIS A 315 -18.95 -35.45 -3.37
CA HIS A 315 -19.98 -34.42 -3.43
C HIS A 315 -19.57 -33.18 -2.64
N SER A 316 -19.11 -33.35 -1.40
CA SER A 316 -18.68 -32.24 -0.56
C SER A 316 -17.46 -31.51 -1.12
N ALA A 317 -16.45 -32.24 -1.62
CA ALA A 317 -15.31 -31.61 -2.31
C ALA A 317 -15.75 -30.85 -3.57
N ALA A 318 -16.66 -31.42 -4.38
CA ALA A 318 -17.20 -30.74 -5.55
C ALA A 318 -17.99 -29.47 -5.20
N CYS A 319 -18.76 -29.48 -4.09
CA CYS A 319 -19.46 -28.30 -3.59
C CYS A 319 -18.48 -27.17 -3.21
N GLY A 320 -17.39 -27.49 -2.52
CA GLY A 320 -16.33 -26.53 -2.21
C GLY A 320 -15.71 -25.94 -3.48
N LEU A 321 -15.36 -26.79 -4.45
CA LEU A 321 -14.75 -26.34 -5.69
C LEU A 321 -15.71 -25.48 -6.54
N ALA A 322 -16.98 -25.88 -6.61
CA ALA A 322 -18.02 -25.10 -7.26
C ALA A 322 -18.17 -23.72 -6.61
N HIS A 323 -18.19 -23.66 -5.28
CA HIS A 323 -18.24 -22.39 -4.54
C HIS A 323 -17.03 -21.49 -4.85
N LEU A 324 -15.81 -22.05 -4.95
CA LEU A 324 -14.63 -21.28 -5.37
C LEU A 324 -14.81 -20.70 -6.78
N HIS A 325 -15.29 -21.50 -7.74
CA HIS A 325 -15.41 -21.11 -9.14
C HIS A 325 -16.55 -20.14 -9.43
N ILE A 326 -17.62 -20.14 -8.64
CA ILE A 326 -18.77 -19.24 -8.83
C ILE A 326 -18.38 -17.81 -8.45
N GLU A 327 -18.59 -16.89 -9.38
CA GLU A 327 -18.59 -15.46 -9.10
C GLU A 327 -19.93 -15.06 -8.47
N ILE A 328 -19.88 -14.32 -7.35
CA ILE A 328 -21.06 -13.79 -6.67
C ILE A 328 -21.10 -12.29 -6.92
N ILE A 329 -22.08 -11.83 -7.69
CA ILE A 329 -22.22 -10.42 -8.09
C ILE A 329 -22.91 -9.63 -6.95
N GLY A 330 -22.31 -8.51 -6.55
CA GLY A 330 -22.87 -7.62 -5.53
C GLY A 330 -21.91 -6.49 -5.15
N LYS A 331 -22.34 -5.56 -4.28
CA LYS A 331 -21.49 -4.47 -3.76
C LYS A 331 -20.22 -4.97 -3.05
N GLN A 332 -20.32 -6.14 -2.44
CA GLN A 332 -19.21 -6.90 -1.86
C GLN A 332 -19.23 -8.31 -2.48
N GLY A 333 -19.07 -8.37 -3.79
CA GLY A 333 -19.07 -9.63 -4.54
C GLY A 333 -17.86 -10.51 -4.24
N LYS A 334 -17.99 -11.79 -4.52
CA LYS A 334 -16.89 -12.77 -4.50
C LYS A 334 -16.44 -13.02 -5.94
N PRO A 335 -15.17 -12.78 -6.30
CA PRO A 335 -14.68 -13.14 -7.63
C PRO A 335 -14.65 -14.67 -7.82
N ALA A 336 -14.63 -15.13 -9.07
CA ALA A 336 -14.30 -16.52 -9.37
C ALA A 336 -12.83 -16.81 -8.99
N ILE A 337 -12.58 -17.87 -8.23
CA ILE A 337 -11.26 -18.24 -7.71
C ILE A 337 -10.89 -19.62 -8.23
N ALA A 338 -9.79 -19.72 -8.98
CA ALA A 338 -9.21 -21.01 -9.34
C ALA A 338 -8.15 -21.41 -8.29
N HIS A 339 -8.29 -22.60 -7.69
CA HIS A 339 -7.36 -23.06 -6.65
C HIS A 339 -5.95 -23.38 -7.20
N ARG A 340 -5.85 -23.92 -8.43
CA ARG A 340 -4.58 -24.24 -9.14
C ARG A 340 -3.65 -25.29 -8.51
N ASP A 341 -4.02 -25.91 -7.39
CA ASP A 341 -3.25 -26.96 -6.71
C ASP A 341 -4.19 -27.97 -6.02
N ILE A 342 -5.25 -28.38 -6.72
CA ILE A 342 -6.19 -29.39 -6.21
C ILE A 342 -5.52 -30.76 -6.23
N LYS A 343 -5.38 -31.35 -5.05
CA LYS A 343 -4.86 -32.70 -4.81
C LYS A 343 -5.38 -33.21 -3.47
N SER A 344 -5.39 -34.53 -3.26
CA SER A 344 -5.91 -35.16 -2.04
C SER A 344 -5.22 -34.72 -0.74
N LYS A 345 -3.98 -34.22 -0.82
CA LYS A 345 -3.26 -33.63 0.33
C LYS A 345 -3.76 -32.23 0.73
N ASN A 346 -4.43 -31.53 -0.18
CA ASN A 346 -4.99 -30.18 0.04
C ASN A 346 -6.52 -30.23 0.19
N ILE A 347 -7.08 -31.39 0.54
CA ILE A 347 -8.50 -31.53 0.87
C ILE A 347 -8.53 -32.21 2.24
N LEU A 348 -9.23 -31.64 3.21
CA LEU A 348 -9.34 -32.16 4.57
C LEU A 348 -10.65 -32.90 4.76
N VAL A 349 -10.63 -33.98 5.57
CA VAL A 349 -11.84 -34.74 5.93
C VAL A 349 -12.31 -34.31 7.30
N LYS A 350 -13.59 -33.96 7.41
CA LYS A 350 -14.23 -33.55 8.66
C LYS A 350 -14.76 -34.77 9.43
N LYS A 351 -15.11 -34.52 10.69
CA LYS A 351 -15.67 -35.54 11.60
C LYS A 351 -17.01 -36.13 11.10
N ASP A 352 -17.80 -35.36 10.36
CA ASP A 352 -19.07 -35.78 9.76
C ASP A 352 -18.90 -36.55 8.43
N GLY A 353 -17.66 -36.78 7.98
CA GLY A 353 -17.38 -37.47 6.71
C GLY A 353 -17.53 -36.61 5.47
N THR A 354 -17.63 -35.28 5.61
CA THR A 354 -17.56 -34.34 4.49
C THR A 354 -16.15 -33.77 4.30
N CYS A 355 -15.87 -33.23 3.12
CA CYS A 355 -14.59 -32.59 2.78
C CYS A 355 -14.63 -31.07 2.97
N ALA A 356 -13.46 -30.48 3.21
CA ALA A 356 -13.20 -29.06 3.03
C ALA A 356 -11.92 -28.88 2.21
N ILE A 357 -11.95 -28.02 1.19
CA ILE A 357 -10.78 -27.65 0.39
C ILE A 357 -9.95 -26.61 1.15
#